data_AF-A0A6V8EUN7-F1
#
_entry.id   AF-A0A6V8EUN7-F1
#
_cell.length_a   1.000
_cell.length_b   1.000
_cell.length_c   1.000
_cell.angle_alpha   90.00
_cell.angle_beta   90.00
_cell.angle_gamma   90.00
#
_symmetry.space_group_name_H-M   'P 1'
#
loop_
_entity.id
_entity.type
_entity.pdbx_description
1 polymer ?
#
loop_
_entity_poly.entity_id
_entity_poly.type
_entity_poly.pdbx_seq_one_letter_code
_entity_poly.pdbx_strand_id
1 'polypeptide(L)'
;AGIPHVFVRFGNCNLRCEWCDTDFLTYEERKLESIVDEVLSYDCDRVIFTGGEPALQDLSTIGSSLKKEGISLSIETNGTIEVDPIIDWICVSPKDQLYPNAKIKQRQGDELKIVYCGQDLGMYDDLRMGFMHHFIQPCYLDSESVEENGRSFQAVEKVVKESQGWRLSLQTHKWMGVL
;
A
#
# COMPACT_ATOMS: atom_id res chain seq x y z
N ALA A 1 2.89 -0.49 -11.42
CA ALA A 1 3.74 0.70 -11.20
C ALA A 1 3.80 1.54 -12.47
N GLY A 2 3.91 2.87 -12.35
CA GLY A 2 4.06 3.79 -13.51
C GLY A 2 2.76 4.32 -14.11
N ILE A 3 1.59 3.94 -13.57
CA ILE A 3 0.29 4.47 -13.99
C ILE A 3 0.01 5.75 -13.18
N PRO A 4 -0.36 6.88 -13.82
CA PRO A 4 -0.72 8.11 -13.11
C PRO A 4 -1.85 7.90 -12.11
N HIS A 5 -1.69 8.42 -10.89
CA HIS A 5 -2.70 8.43 -9.84
C HIS A 5 -2.59 9.73 -9.05
N VAL A 6 -3.72 10.25 -8.58
CA VAL A 6 -3.75 11.21 -7.48
C VAL A 6 -3.68 10.43 -6.17
N PHE A 7 -2.73 10.77 -5.30
CA PHE A 7 -2.56 10.14 -4.01
C PHE A 7 -3.35 10.90 -2.94
N VAL A 8 -4.34 10.24 -2.34
CA VAL A 8 -5.02 10.75 -1.13
C VAL A 8 -4.47 9.98 0.06
N ARG A 9 -3.61 10.66 0.83
CA ARG A 9 -2.94 10.10 2.00
C ARG A 9 -3.68 10.51 3.27
N PHE A 10 -4.34 9.56 3.93
CA PHE A 10 -5.07 9.82 5.17
C PHE A 10 -4.14 9.88 6.39
N GLY A 11 -4.61 10.54 7.45
CA GLY A 11 -3.97 10.51 8.76
C GLY A 11 -4.31 9.23 9.54
N ASN A 12 -3.54 8.98 10.60
CA ASN A 12 -3.63 7.84 11.52
C ASN A 12 -3.38 6.46 10.91
N CYS A 13 -2.85 5.57 11.75
CA CYS A 13 -2.69 4.15 11.46
C CYS A 13 -3.05 3.36 12.73
N ASN A 14 -3.47 2.11 12.59
CA ASN A 14 -3.63 1.19 13.72
C ASN A 14 -2.36 0.37 14.01
N LEU A 15 -1.30 0.54 13.21
CA LEU A 15 0.03 -0.06 13.41
C LEU A 15 1.11 1.05 13.48
N ARG A 16 2.31 0.70 13.93
CA ARG A 16 3.45 1.62 14.14
C ARG A 16 4.76 1.00 13.67
N CYS A 17 4.80 0.56 12.41
CA CYS A 17 5.93 -0.19 11.87
C CYS A 17 7.22 0.64 11.99
N GLU A 18 8.31 0.02 12.45
CA GLU A 18 9.59 0.72 12.69
C GLU A 18 10.21 1.30 11.41
N TRP A 19 9.88 0.70 10.26
CA TRP A 19 10.33 1.10 8.92
C TRP A 19 9.29 1.91 8.14
N CYS A 20 8.26 2.44 8.81
CA CYS A 20 7.27 3.27 8.13
C CYS A 20 7.90 4.60 7.68
N ASP A 21 7.84 4.87 6.39
CA ASP A 21 8.37 6.09 5.74
C ASP A 21 7.34 7.24 5.67
N THR A 22 6.20 7.08 6.34
CA THR A 22 5.09 8.04 6.30
C THR A 22 4.82 8.62 7.68
N ASP A 23 4.86 9.95 7.81
CA ASP A 23 4.30 10.64 8.97
C ASP A 23 2.77 10.71 8.83
N PHE A 24 2.07 9.81 9.51
CA PHE A 24 0.61 9.78 9.59
C PHE A 24 0.07 10.45 10.85
N LEU A 25 0.91 11.03 11.71
CA LEU A 25 0.48 11.76 12.92
C LEU A 25 0.29 13.25 12.63
N THR A 26 0.98 13.78 11.63
CA THR A 26 0.77 15.14 11.13
C THR A 26 -0.26 15.13 10.00
N TYR A 27 -1.48 15.56 10.28
CA TYR A 27 -2.55 15.69 9.30
C TYR A 27 -3.51 16.83 9.66
N GLU A 28 -4.31 17.26 8.68
CA GLU A 28 -5.40 18.22 8.88
C GLU A 28 -6.75 17.59 8.54
N GLU A 29 -7.79 18.02 9.26
CA GLU A 29 -9.16 17.70 8.87
C GLU A 29 -9.60 18.60 7.73
N ARG A 30 -10.13 18.00 6.67
CA ARG A 30 -10.63 18.71 5.50
C ARG A 30 -12.08 18.32 5.21
N LYS A 31 -12.82 19.26 4.63
CA LYS A 31 -14.17 18.99 4.15
C LYS A 31 -14.09 18.09 2.92
N LEU A 32 -15.06 17.19 2.80
CA LEU A 32 -15.15 16.25 1.67
C LEU A 32 -15.10 16.98 0.33
N GLU A 33 -15.88 18.05 0.18
CA GLU A 33 -15.98 18.81 -1.07
C GLU A 33 -14.62 19.39 -1.46
N SER A 34 -13.87 19.93 -0.50
CA SER A 34 -12.53 20.47 -0.75
C SER A 34 -11.52 19.39 -1.17
N ILE A 35 -11.63 18.18 -0.63
CA ILE A 35 -10.79 17.05 -1.05
C ILE A 35 -11.14 16.65 -2.48
N VAL A 36 -12.43 16.51 -2.80
CA VAL A 36 -12.90 16.12 -4.14
C VAL A 36 -12.50 17.18 -5.17
N ASP A 37 -12.76 18.46 -4.91
CA ASP A 37 -12.39 19.55 -5.82
C ASP A 37 -10.89 19.58 -6.13
N GLU A 38 -10.06 19.38 -5.10
CA GLU A 38 -8.61 19.32 -5.27
C GLU A 38 -8.18 18.10 -6.09
N VAL A 39 -8.74 16.91 -5.80
CA VAL A 39 -8.47 15.70 -6.58
C VAL A 39 -8.80 15.90 -8.06
N LEU A 40 -9.97 16.47 -8.37
CA LEU A 40 -10.40 16.71 -9.75
C LEU A 40 -9.53 17.75 -10.47
N SER A 41 -8.90 18.66 -9.74
CA SER A 41 -8.03 19.69 -10.32
C SER A 41 -6.77 19.13 -11.01
N TYR A 42 -6.38 17.89 -10.70
CA TYR A 42 -5.20 17.22 -11.27
C TYR A 42 -5.45 16.54 -12.63
N ASP A 43 -6.70 16.53 -13.14
CA ASP A 43 -7.07 15.93 -14.43
C ASP A 43 -6.58 14.47 -14.59
N CYS A 44 -6.85 13.66 -13.56
CA CYS A 44 -6.48 12.25 -13.51
C CYS A 44 -7.70 11.39 -13.20
N ASP A 45 -7.90 10.31 -13.97
CA ASP A 45 -9.04 9.39 -13.85
C ASP A 45 -8.88 8.36 -12.71
N ARG A 46 -7.82 8.45 -11.92
CA ARG A 46 -7.44 7.46 -10.90
C ARG A 46 -7.01 8.12 -9.60
N VAL A 47 -7.56 7.60 -8.51
CA VAL A 47 -7.16 7.95 -7.15
C VAL A 47 -6.70 6.71 -6.43
N ILE A 48 -5.61 6.85 -5.67
CA ILE A 48 -5.16 5.83 -4.73
C ILE A 48 -5.28 6.34 -3.30
N PHE A 49 -6.05 5.61 -2.50
CA PHE A 49 -6.20 5.81 -1.07
C PHE A 49 -5.05 5.12 -0.32
N THR A 50 -4.34 5.87 0.51
CA THR A 50 -3.19 5.39 1.28
C THR A 50 -3.06 6.15 2.60
N GLY A 51 -2.01 5.87 3.38
CA GLY A 51 -1.61 6.60 4.60
C GLY A 51 -2.58 6.53 5.77
N GLY A 52 -2.11 6.71 7.01
CA GLY A 52 -1.49 5.56 7.65
C GLY A 52 -2.27 4.28 7.28
N GLU A 53 -3.38 3.96 7.93
CA GLU A 53 -4.29 2.90 7.47
C GLU A 53 -5.58 3.50 6.87
N PRO A 54 -5.75 3.51 5.53
CA PRO A 54 -6.91 4.14 4.88
C PRO A 54 -8.24 3.48 5.24
N ALA A 55 -8.27 2.17 5.51
CA ALA A 55 -9.51 1.47 5.88
C ALA A 55 -10.04 1.84 7.28
N LEU A 56 -9.34 2.72 8.02
CA LEU A 56 -9.89 3.36 9.23
C LEU A 56 -10.91 4.46 8.92
N GLN A 57 -10.91 4.99 7.69
CA GLN A 57 -11.73 6.12 7.28
C GLN A 57 -13.05 5.66 6.64
N ASP A 58 -14.01 6.58 6.52
CA ASP A 58 -15.24 6.35 5.75
C ASP A 58 -14.97 6.45 4.24
N LEU A 59 -14.46 5.35 3.67
CA LEU A 59 -14.14 5.23 2.26
C LEU A 59 -15.39 5.30 1.37
N SER A 60 -16.56 4.89 1.88
CA SER A 60 -17.81 4.90 1.11
C SER A 60 -18.22 6.32 0.74
N THR A 61 -18.12 7.26 1.70
CA THR A 61 -18.50 8.66 1.50
C THR A 61 -17.61 9.35 0.46
N ILE A 62 -16.29 9.29 0.62
CA ILE A 62 -15.37 9.92 -0.34
C ILE A 62 -15.36 9.18 -1.68
N GLY A 63 -15.37 7.84 -1.64
CA GLY A 63 -15.37 7.01 -2.83
C GLY A 63 -16.61 7.23 -3.69
N SER A 64 -17.80 7.33 -3.08
CA SER A 64 -19.03 7.62 -3.81
C SER A 64 -19.02 8.98 -4.51
N SER A 65 -18.42 10.00 -3.90
CA SER A 65 -18.28 11.31 -4.54
C SER A 65 -17.33 11.27 -5.73
N LEU A 66 -16.17 10.62 -5.60
CA LEU A 66 -15.21 10.49 -6.70
C LEU A 66 -15.74 9.61 -7.84
N LYS A 67 -16.46 8.53 -7.53
CA LYS A 67 -17.08 7.63 -8.52
C LYS A 67 -18.09 8.34 -9.41
N LYS A 68 -18.83 9.33 -8.88
CA LYS A 68 -19.79 10.13 -9.68
C LYS A 68 -19.10 10.94 -10.77
N GLU A 69 -17.84 11.28 -10.56
CA GLU A 69 -16.98 12.01 -11.50
C GLU A 69 -16.20 11.06 -12.43
N GLY A 70 -16.48 9.75 -12.38
CA GLY A 70 -15.83 8.75 -13.24
C GLY A 70 -14.44 8.30 -12.78
N ILE A 71 -14.04 8.64 -11.55
CA ILE A 71 -12.73 8.27 -10.99
C ILE A 71 -12.71 6.78 -10.60
N SER A 72 -11.64 6.09 -10.99
CA SER A 72 -11.30 4.73 -10.54
C SER A 72 -10.54 4.78 -9.23
N LEU A 73 -10.88 3.89 -8.29
CA LEU A 73 -10.35 3.91 -6.92
C LEU A 73 -9.46 2.70 -6.64
N SER A 74 -8.25 2.97 -6.17
CA SER A 74 -7.31 1.97 -5.65
C SER A 74 -7.05 2.20 -4.16
N ILE A 75 -6.64 1.16 -3.42
CA ILE A 75 -6.22 1.28 -2.02
C ILE A 75 -4.91 0.53 -1.75
N GLU A 76 -4.07 1.11 -0.90
CA GLU A 76 -2.93 0.45 -0.26
C GLU A 76 -3.20 0.33 1.24
N THR A 77 -3.47 -0.88 1.72
CA THR A 77 -3.87 -1.17 3.12
C THR A 77 -2.94 -2.19 3.78
N ASN A 78 -2.82 -2.16 5.10
CA ASN A 78 -2.18 -3.21 5.88
C ASN A 78 -3.05 -4.48 6.02
N GLY A 79 -4.32 -4.43 5.60
CA GLY A 79 -5.24 -5.57 5.52
C GLY A 79 -5.88 -5.99 6.85
N THR A 80 -5.64 -5.28 7.94
CA THR A 80 -6.23 -5.60 9.27
C THR A 80 -7.71 -5.21 9.41
N ILE A 81 -8.24 -4.52 8.40
CA ILE A 81 -9.65 -4.10 8.26
C ILE A 81 -10.11 -4.54 6.87
N GLU A 82 -11.36 -5.00 6.76
CA GLU A 82 -11.95 -5.31 5.46
C GLU A 82 -12.19 -4.01 4.69
N VAL A 83 -11.82 -4.02 3.41
CA VAL A 83 -11.90 -2.87 2.52
C VAL A 83 -13.33 -2.70 2.02
N ASP A 84 -13.78 -1.45 1.96
CA ASP A 84 -15.10 -1.11 1.40
C ASP A 84 -15.20 -1.53 -0.08
N PRO A 85 -16.31 -2.16 -0.52
CA PRO A 85 -16.48 -2.63 -1.89
C PRO A 85 -16.56 -1.51 -2.95
N ILE A 86 -16.57 -0.24 -2.55
CA ILE A 86 -16.45 0.91 -3.47
C ILE A 86 -15.09 0.93 -4.20
N ILE A 87 -14.07 0.26 -3.67
CA ILE A 87 -12.72 0.22 -4.21
C ILE A 87 -12.62 -0.76 -5.39
N ASP A 88 -12.01 -0.31 -6.49
CA ASP A 88 -11.82 -1.12 -7.71
C ASP A 88 -10.57 -2.00 -7.66
N TRP A 89 -9.52 -1.54 -6.97
CA TRP A 89 -8.24 -2.24 -6.90
C TRP A 89 -7.68 -2.26 -5.48
N ILE A 90 -7.48 -3.45 -4.94
CA ILE A 90 -7.05 -3.68 -3.56
C ILE A 90 -5.62 -4.20 -3.52
N CYS A 91 -4.70 -3.39 -3.00
CA CYS A 91 -3.35 -3.80 -2.62
C CYS A 91 -3.27 -4.00 -1.09
N VAL A 92 -3.04 -5.24 -0.67
CA VAL A 92 -2.78 -5.59 0.73
C VAL A 92 -1.29 -5.78 0.94
N SER A 93 -0.73 -5.02 1.88
CA SER A 93 0.63 -5.19 2.36
C SER A 93 0.62 -5.60 3.83
N PRO A 94 0.61 -6.91 4.15
CA PRO A 94 0.52 -7.37 5.53
C PRO A 94 1.77 -7.00 6.32
N LYS A 95 1.60 -6.91 7.64
CA LYS A 95 2.65 -6.52 8.61
C LYS A 95 2.78 -7.57 9.73
N ASP A 96 2.24 -8.75 9.52
CA ASP A 96 2.23 -9.91 10.41
C ASP A 96 3.63 -10.43 10.77
N GLN A 97 4.64 -10.18 9.94
CA GLN A 97 6.04 -10.42 10.26
C GLN A 97 6.56 -9.54 11.42
N LEU A 98 5.96 -8.37 11.63
CA LEU A 98 6.24 -7.50 12.78
C LEU A 98 5.18 -7.63 13.88
N TYR A 99 3.93 -7.85 13.48
CA TYR A 99 2.77 -7.90 14.36
C TYR A 99 2.05 -9.24 14.20
N PRO A 100 2.60 -10.35 14.73
CA PRO A 100 2.02 -11.69 14.53
C PRO A 100 0.60 -11.84 15.08
N ASN A 101 0.19 -10.95 15.99
CA ASN A 101 -1.15 -10.92 16.56
C ASN A 101 -2.14 -10.05 15.77
N ALA A 102 -1.67 -9.24 14.81
CA ALA A 102 -2.52 -8.44 13.94
C ALA A 102 -3.10 -9.33 12.84
N LYS A 103 -4.35 -9.74 13.03
CA LYS A 103 -5.05 -10.60 12.07
C LYS A 103 -5.32 -9.84 10.77
N ILE A 104 -4.90 -10.41 9.65
CA ILE A 104 -5.26 -9.94 8.31
C ILE A 104 -6.71 -10.35 8.04
N LYS A 105 -7.60 -9.35 7.97
CA LYS A 105 -9.04 -9.53 7.72
C LYS A 105 -9.37 -9.43 6.23
N GLN A 106 -8.69 -8.56 5.48
CA GLN A 106 -8.82 -8.51 4.03
C GLN A 106 -8.10 -9.72 3.42
N ARG A 107 -8.86 -10.77 3.13
CA ARG A 107 -8.32 -12.05 2.64
C ARG A 107 -8.31 -12.19 1.11
N GLN A 108 -8.90 -11.23 0.39
CA GLN A 108 -9.02 -11.25 -1.07
C GLN A 108 -8.68 -9.87 -1.65
N GLY A 109 -8.27 -9.81 -2.90
CA GLY A 109 -8.00 -8.56 -3.60
C GLY A 109 -7.18 -8.78 -4.86
N ASP A 110 -6.67 -7.70 -5.42
CA ASP A 110 -5.91 -7.74 -6.66
C ASP A 110 -4.45 -8.05 -6.40
N GLU A 111 -3.86 -7.38 -5.41
CA GLU A 111 -2.43 -7.40 -5.14
C GLU A 111 -2.11 -7.73 -3.68
N LEU A 112 -1.28 -8.74 -3.48
CA LEU A 112 -0.57 -9.00 -2.22
C LEU A 112 0.88 -8.54 -2.38
N LYS A 113 1.26 -7.48 -1.67
CA LYS A 113 2.60 -6.88 -1.71
C LYS A 113 3.26 -6.95 -0.35
N ILE A 114 4.10 -7.95 -0.13
CA ILE A 114 4.80 -8.14 1.15
C ILE A 114 6.07 -7.29 1.19
N VAL A 115 6.38 -6.72 2.35
CA VAL A 115 7.69 -6.14 2.61
C VAL A 115 8.58 -7.23 3.18
N TYR A 116 9.71 -7.49 2.53
CA TYR A 116 10.64 -8.53 2.96
C TYR A 116 11.65 -7.98 3.97
N CYS A 117 11.63 -8.58 5.15
CA CYS A 117 12.50 -8.29 6.28
C CYS A 117 13.31 -9.53 6.69
N GLY A 118 13.37 -10.58 5.85
CA GLY A 118 14.05 -11.85 6.14
C GLY A 118 13.15 -12.96 6.68
N GLN A 119 11.83 -12.74 6.73
CA GLN A 119 10.86 -13.74 7.17
C GLN A 119 10.67 -14.87 6.14
N ASP A 120 10.17 -16.04 6.59
CA ASP A 120 9.76 -17.14 5.73
C ASP A 120 8.52 -16.76 4.91
N LEU A 121 8.55 -16.99 3.60
CA LEU A 121 7.42 -16.68 2.71
C LEU A 121 6.23 -17.62 2.89
N GLY A 122 6.44 -18.81 3.44
CA GLY A 122 5.37 -19.80 3.67
C GLY A 122 4.26 -19.29 4.59
N MET A 123 4.53 -18.28 5.41
CA MET A 123 3.50 -17.63 6.23
C MET A 123 2.39 -16.96 5.39
N TYR A 124 2.65 -16.69 4.11
CA TYR A 124 1.70 -16.05 3.20
C TYR A 124 0.96 -17.02 2.29
N ASP A 125 1.25 -18.33 2.33
CA ASP A 125 0.70 -19.30 1.37
C ASP A 125 -0.84 -19.30 1.36
N ASP A 126 -1.47 -19.33 2.54
CA ASP A 126 -2.92 -19.25 2.66
C ASP A 126 -3.50 -17.90 2.21
N LEU A 127 -2.74 -16.82 2.41
CA LEU A 127 -3.19 -15.46 2.06
C LEU A 127 -3.12 -15.26 0.55
N ARG A 128 -2.05 -15.72 -0.11
CA ARG A 128 -1.82 -15.62 -1.57
C ARG A 128 -2.98 -16.15 -2.39
N MET A 129 -3.67 -17.19 -1.92
CA MET A 129 -4.80 -17.80 -2.62
C MET A 129 -5.94 -16.83 -2.91
N GLY A 130 -6.07 -15.75 -2.14
CA GLY A 130 -7.09 -14.73 -2.36
C GLY A 130 -6.66 -13.57 -3.27
N PHE A 131 -5.42 -13.55 -3.77
CA PHE A 131 -4.88 -12.43 -4.55
C PHE A 131 -4.40 -12.87 -5.93
N MET A 132 -4.69 -12.05 -6.95
CA MET A 132 -4.26 -12.31 -8.34
C MET A 132 -2.77 -12.06 -8.58
N HIS A 133 -2.20 -11.13 -7.82
CA HIS A 133 -0.83 -10.66 -8.00
C HIS A 133 -0.06 -10.76 -6.69
N HIS A 134 1.16 -11.32 -6.76
CA HIS A 134 2.04 -11.47 -5.60
C HIS A 134 3.34 -10.74 -5.85
N PHE A 135 3.66 -9.80 -4.96
CA PHE A 135 4.89 -9.02 -5.02
C PHE A 135 5.68 -9.06 -3.72
N ILE A 136 7.00 -9.09 -3.86
CA ILE A 136 7.95 -8.91 -2.77
C ILE A 136 8.60 -7.55 -2.97
N GLN A 137 8.48 -6.70 -1.96
CA GLN A 137 9.10 -5.39 -1.90
C GLN A 137 10.26 -5.42 -0.91
N PRO A 138 11.46 -4.94 -1.28
CA PRO A 138 12.55 -4.72 -0.34
C PRO A 138 12.14 -3.74 0.76
N CYS A 139 12.47 -4.07 2.01
CA CYS A 139 12.41 -3.09 3.09
C CYS A 139 13.43 -1.98 2.78
N TYR A 140 12.96 -0.74 2.79
CA TYR A 140 13.80 0.44 2.58
C TYR A 140 13.76 1.31 3.83
N LEU A 141 14.93 1.59 4.40
CA LEU A 141 15.10 2.42 5.59
C LEU A 141 15.68 3.77 5.19
N ASP A 142 14.94 4.85 5.41
CA ASP A 142 15.38 6.21 5.05
C ASP A 142 16.58 6.69 5.89
N SER A 143 16.83 6.04 7.05
CA SER A 143 18.01 6.26 7.89
C SER A 143 19.28 5.58 7.36
N GLU A 144 19.17 4.67 6.41
CA GLU A 144 20.29 3.90 5.86
C GLU A 144 20.81 4.49 4.54
N SER A 145 22.05 4.15 4.19
CA SER A 145 22.65 4.59 2.92
C SER A 145 22.00 3.89 1.73
N VAL A 146 22.20 4.45 0.52
CA VAL A 146 21.80 3.80 -0.74
C VAL A 146 22.46 2.43 -0.88
N GLU A 147 23.71 2.30 -0.44
CA GLU A 147 24.48 1.07 -0.54
C GLU A 147 23.95 -0.02 0.42
N GLU A 148 23.56 0.37 1.64
CA GLU A 148 22.95 -0.55 2.62
C GLU A 148 21.57 -1.02 2.15
N ASN A 149 20.71 -0.08 1.77
CA ASN A 149 19.42 -0.41 1.14
C ASN A 149 19.64 -1.31 -0.09
N GLY A 150 20.66 -1.04 -0.90
CA GLY A 150 21.08 -1.85 -2.05
C GLY A 150 21.28 -3.34 -1.76
N ARG A 151 21.77 -3.70 -0.56
CA ARG A 151 21.91 -5.11 -0.15
C ARG A 151 20.56 -5.77 0.09
N SER A 152 19.58 -5.05 0.64
CA SER A 152 18.18 -5.51 0.76
C SER A 152 17.59 -5.84 -0.61
N PHE A 153 17.83 -5.00 -1.63
CA PHE A 153 17.41 -5.28 -3.02
C PHE A 153 18.01 -6.57 -3.56
N GLN A 154 19.32 -6.81 -3.36
CA GLN A 154 19.98 -8.04 -3.82
C GLN A 154 19.43 -9.28 -3.11
N ALA A 155 19.17 -9.19 -1.80
CA ALA A 155 18.59 -10.29 -1.04
C ALA A 155 17.18 -10.63 -1.54
N VAL A 156 16.33 -9.63 -1.77
CA VAL A 156 14.97 -9.84 -2.31
C VAL A 156 15.01 -10.36 -3.74
N GLU A 157 15.91 -9.86 -4.57
CA GLU A 157 16.08 -10.35 -5.93
C GLU A 157 16.36 -11.85 -5.98
N LYS A 158 17.25 -12.33 -5.10
CA LYS A 158 17.54 -13.76 -4.94
C LYS A 158 16.30 -14.53 -4.48
N VAL A 159 15.60 -14.02 -3.47
CA VAL A 159 14.38 -14.65 -2.94
C VAL A 159 13.30 -14.78 -4.01
N VAL A 160 13.06 -13.72 -4.80
CA VAL A 160 12.09 -13.74 -5.91
C VAL A 160 12.47 -14.77 -6.97
N LYS A 161 13.75 -14.90 -7.32
CA LYS A 161 14.23 -15.91 -8.27
C LYS A 161 13.99 -17.34 -7.79
N GLU A 162 14.06 -17.58 -6.49
CA GLU A 162 13.86 -18.89 -5.86
C GLU A 162 12.37 -19.17 -5.55
N SER A 163 11.51 -18.15 -5.59
CA SER A 163 10.11 -18.23 -5.14
C SER A 163 9.12 -18.10 -6.29
N GLN A 164 8.60 -19.23 -6.78
CA GLN A 164 7.70 -19.25 -7.94
C GLN A 164 6.42 -18.43 -7.72
N GLY A 165 6.07 -17.63 -8.72
CA GLY A 165 4.85 -16.80 -8.75
C GLY A 165 4.97 -15.44 -8.05
N TRP A 166 6.06 -15.20 -7.32
CA TRP A 166 6.36 -13.88 -6.78
C TRP A 166 7.06 -12.99 -7.81
N ARG A 167 6.82 -11.68 -7.72
CA ARG A 167 7.46 -10.66 -8.56
C ARG A 167 8.10 -9.60 -7.69
N LEU A 168 9.16 -8.97 -8.19
CA LEU A 168 9.80 -7.85 -7.49
C LEU A 168 8.95 -6.59 -7.63
N SER A 169 8.66 -5.91 -6.52
CA SER A 169 8.10 -4.56 -6.49
C SER A 169 9.16 -3.59 -5.99
N LEU A 170 9.50 -2.59 -6.80
CA LEU A 170 10.45 -1.55 -6.43
C LEU A 170 9.70 -0.27 -6.06
N GLN A 171 10.16 0.42 -5.00
CA GLN A 171 9.72 1.78 -4.68
C GLN A 171 10.39 2.79 -5.63
N THR A 172 10.07 2.70 -6.92
CA THR A 172 10.74 3.47 -8.00
C THR A 172 10.72 4.98 -7.78
N HIS A 173 9.68 5.51 -7.11
CA HIS A 173 9.55 6.93 -6.79
C HIS A 173 10.72 7.45 -5.93
N LYS A 174 11.22 6.65 -4.97
CA LYS A 174 12.39 6.99 -4.14
C LYS A 174 13.65 7.19 -4.98
N TRP A 175 13.77 6.46 -6.09
CA TRP A 175 14.95 6.53 -6.98
C TRP A 175 14.82 7.59 -8.06
N MET A 176 13.60 7.85 -8.51
CA MET A 176 13.30 8.90 -9.50
C MET A 176 13.26 10.29 -8.87
N GLY A 177 13.21 10.40 -7.55
CA GLY A 177 13.08 11.69 -6.85
C GLY A 177 11.73 12.34 -7.08
N VAL A 178 10.68 11.53 -7.26
CA VAL A 178 9.29 11.99 -7.42
C VAL A 178 8.49 11.56 -6.20
N LEU A 179 7.59 12.43 -5.75
CA LEU A 179 6.69 12.21 -4.62
C LEU A 179 5.27 11.95 -5.13
#